data_AF-A0A087CQP5-F1
#
_entry.id   AF-A0A087CQP5-F1
#
_cell.length_a   1.000
_cell.length_b   1.000
_cell.length_c   1.000
_cell.angle_alpha   90.00
_cell.angle_beta   90.00
_cell.angle_gamma   90.00
#
_symmetry.space_group_name_H-M   'P 1'
#
loop_
_entity.id
_entity.type
_entity.pdbx_description
1 polymer ?
#
loop_
_entity_poly.entity_id
_entity_poly.type
_entity_poly.pdbx_seq_one_letter_code
_entity_poly.pdbx_strand_id
1 'polypeptide(L)'
;MVDDSSAPIVLLDFDGVLNAFPDAIGVRYEDVGVAPVVECRGRMTDDFGPERAFRLDGVETVRLGRRGGTWHLHWSRELAANLYGLAESGVIDLRWLSTWQPYVHILDGLLGWDPDVVHNTHWYDPLTGRGRMGGKLHAVVDEVTRQLRIADAGGRPRPIVWIDDEEASVANALMLHGHEGAGPMLLVNPLAFRGISRRQWACVRRFVADPPEGPVVIYSDTMHEDGVTADRLHDIDRLPDMTGHRGL
;
A
#
# COMPACT_ATOMS: atom_id res chain seq x y z
N MET A 1 26.73 -1.30 -11.27
CA MET A 1 25.84 -1.49 -12.43
C MET A 1 24.62 -0.64 -12.15
N VAL A 2 24.31 0.33 -13.00
CA VAL A 2 23.07 1.09 -12.89
C VAL A 2 21.99 0.14 -13.39
N ASP A 3 21.05 -0.22 -12.52
CA ASP A 3 19.89 -1.02 -12.87
C ASP A 3 19.12 -0.28 -13.98
N ASP A 4 19.10 -0.87 -15.18
CA ASP A 4 18.49 -0.33 -16.41
C ASP A 4 16.98 -0.59 -16.45
N SER A 5 16.39 -1.07 -15.34
CA SER A 5 14.96 -1.30 -15.21
C SER A 5 14.20 0.02 -15.18
N SER A 6 13.32 0.24 -16.17
CA SER A 6 12.32 1.31 -16.16
C SER A 6 11.04 0.93 -15.41
N ALA A 7 11.00 -0.24 -14.74
CA ALA A 7 9.81 -0.74 -14.08
C ALA A 7 9.34 0.22 -12.97
N PRO A 8 8.02 0.43 -12.78
CA PRO A 8 7.51 1.15 -11.62
C PRO A 8 8.03 0.56 -10.31
N ILE A 9 8.37 1.44 -9.36
CA ILE A 9 8.72 1.06 -7.98
C ILE A 9 7.43 0.99 -7.18
N VAL A 10 7.16 -0.13 -6.52
CA VAL A 10 5.98 -0.30 -5.66
C VAL A 10 6.44 -0.45 -4.21
N LEU A 11 6.15 0.55 -3.39
CA LEU A 11 6.41 0.58 -1.95
C LEU A 11 5.14 0.14 -1.22
N LEU A 12 5.20 -1.01 -0.56
CA LEU A 12 4.05 -1.72 -0.03
C LEU A 12 4.12 -1.87 1.49
N ASP A 13 3.12 -1.35 2.22
CA ASP A 13 2.88 -1.82 3.59
C ASP A 13 2.11 -3.14 3.62
N PHE A 14 2.16 -3.84 4.75
CA PHE A 14 1.48 -5.10 4.96
C PHE A 14 0.16 -4.95 5.73
N ASP A 15 0.23 -4.35 6.92
CA ASP A 15 -0.94 -4.11 7.78
C ASP A 15 -1.88 -3.08 7.13
N GLY A 16 -3.19 -3.31 7.23
CA GLY A 16 -4.22 -2.47 6.61
C GLY A 16 -4.27 -2.52 5.07
N VAL A 17 -3.28 -3.16 4.43
CA VAL A 17 -3.13 -3.26 2.97
C VAL A 17 -3.41 -4.68 2.48
N LEU A 18 -2.56 -5.64 2.87
CA LEU A 18 -2.75 -7.07 2.61
C LEU A 18 -3.37 -7.77 3.81
N ASN A 19 -2.93 -7.40 5.01
CA ASN A 19 -3.46 -7.88 6.27
C ASN A 19 -4.54 -6.92 6.79
N ALA A 20 -5.80 -7.23 6.52
CA ALA A 20 -6.93 -6.37 6.87
C ALA A 20 -7.48 -6.66 8.28
N PHE A 21 -8.13 -5.67 8.92
CA PHE A 21 -8.65 -5.78 10.29
C PHE A 21 -10.18 -5.59 10.42
N PRO A 22 -11.02 -6.36 9.69
CA PRO A 22 -12.47 -6.17 9.66
C PRO A 22 -13.15 -6.32 11.04
N ASP A 23 -12.58 -7.12 11.93
CA ASP A 23 -13.12 -7.37 13.26
C ASP A 23 -13.11 -6.12 14.15
N ALA A 24 -12.17 -5.20 13.93
CA ALA A 24 -12.09 -3.91 14.63
C ALA A 24 -13.36 -3.04 14.43
N ILE A 25 -14.18 -3.35 13.43
CA ILE A 25 -15.45 -2.68 13.12
C ILE A 25 -16.66 -3.61 13.16
N GLY A 26 -16.49 -4.82 13.69
CA GLY A 26 -17.55 -5.81 13.85
C GLY A 26 -17.87 -6.62 12.59
N VAL A 27 -17.03 -6.56 11.56
CA VAL A 27 -17.16 -7.40 10.36
C VAL A 27 -16.37 -8.69 10.57
N ARG A 28 -16.94 -9.84 10.20
CA ARG A 28 -16.25 -11.12 10.34
C ARG A 28 -15.33 -11.35 9.14
N TYR A 29 -14.11 -11.86 9.39
CA TYR A 29 -13.14 -12.18 8.34
C TYR A 29 -13.72 -13.06 7.21
N GLU A 30 -14.55 -14.04 7.57
CA GLU A 30 -15.18 -14.98 6.63
C GLU A 30 -16.21 -14.35 5.68
N ASP A 31 -16.70 -13.16 6.00
CA ASP A 31 -17.68 -12.44 5.18
C ASP A 31 -16.99 -11.54 4.13
N VAL A 32 -15.74 -11.14 4.37
CA VAL A 32 -14.99 -10.22 3.50
C VAL A 32 -14.70 -10.89 2.15
N GLY A 33 -15.15 -10.26 1.07
CA GLY A 33 -15.03 -10.75 -0.30
C GLY A 33 -15.93 -11.96 -0.60
N VAL A 34 -16.89 -12.28 0.27
CA VAL A 34 -17.77 -13.46 0.15
C VAL A 34 -19.25 -13.05 0.19
N ALA A 35 -19.67 -12.38 1.27
CA ALA A 35 -21.06 -11.97 1.43
C ALA A 35 -21.30 -10.65 0.67
N PRO A 36 -22.37 -10.52 -0.15
CA PRO A 36 -22.60 -9.32 -0.95
C PRO A 36 -22.83 -8.06 -0.11
N VAL A 37 -23.40 -8.21 1.09
CA VAL A 37 -23.65 -7.14 2.04
C VAL A 37 -23.41 -7.68 3.45
N VAL A 38 -22.68 -6.94 4.27
CA VAL A 38 -22.35 -7.30 5.66
C VAL A 38 -22.81 -6.22 6.63
N GLU A 39 -23.11 -6.60 7.87
CA GLU A 39 -23.32 -5.63 8.93
C GLU A 39 -21.98 -5.07 9.40
N CYS A 40 -21.83 -3.76 9.36
CA CYS A 40 -20.68 -3.02 9.86
C CYS A 40 -21.19 -1.89 10.77
N ARG A 41 -20.79 -1.91 12.05
CA ARG A 41 -21.20 -0.91 13.05
C ARG A 41 -22.73 -0.61 13.05
N GLY A 42 -23.55 -1.65 12.91
CA GLY A 42 -25.02 -1.55 12.91
C GLY A 42 -25.63 -1.06 11.59
N ARG A 43 -24.86 -1.00 10.50
CA ARG A 43 -25.35 -0.66 9.15
C ARG A 43 -24.95 -1.73 8.15
N MET A 44 -25.86 -2.10 7.27
CA MET A 44 -25.56 -2.99 6.16
C MET A 44 -24.76 -2.23 5.08
N THR A 45 -23.64 -2.78 4.63
CA THR A 45 -22.78 -2.20 3.59
C THR A 45 -22.29 -3.26 2.60
N ASP A 46 -22.13 -2.88 1.33
CA ASP A 46 -21.52 -3.70 0.27
C ASP A 46 -20.00 -3.48 0.16
N ASP A 47 -19.40 -2.65 1.03
CA ASP A 47 -17.97 -2.33 1.01
C ASP A 47 -17.05 -3.54 1.13
N PHE A 48 -17.53 -4.59 1.81
CA PHE A 48 -16.83 -5.86 2.02
C PHE A 48 -17.30 -6.95 1.08
N GLY A 49 -18.19 -6.64 0.12
CA GLY A 49 -18.70 -7.61 -0.84
C GLY A 49 -17.66 -8.04 -1.88
N PRO A 50 -17.89 -9.16 -2.59
CA PRO A 50 -16.95 -9.73 -3.56
C PRO A 50 -16.60 -8.80 -4.72
N GLU A 51 -17.47 -7.84 -5.05
CA GLU A 51 -17.21 -6.82 -6.09
C GLU A 51 -16.20 -5.76 -5.64
N ARG A 52 -16.07 -5.54 -4.33
CA ARG A 52 -15.20 -4.50 -3.75
C ARG A 52 -13.99 -5.07 -3.03
N ALA A 53 -14.15 -6.11 -2.24
CA ALA A 53 -13.11 -6.68 -1.40
C ALA A 53 -12.53 -7.97 -2.00
N PHE A 54 -11.24 -8.20 -1.76
CA PHE A 54 -10.65 -9.51 -1.95
C PHE A 54 -10.99 -10.41 -0.76
N ARG A 55 -11.20 -11.69 -1.03
CA ARG A 55 -11.45 -12.68 0.02
C ARG A 55 -10.20 -12.87 0.89
N LEU A 56 -10.38 -12.89 2.21
CA LEU A 56 -9.33 -13.16 3.18
C LEU A 56 -9.22 -14.67 3.45
N ASP A 57 -8.58 -15.41 2.54
CA ASP A 57 -8.44 -16.87 2.55
C ASP A 57 -7.03 -17.39 2.92
N GLY A 58 -6.11 -16.47 3.17
CA GLY A 58 -4.87 -16.71 3.90
C GLY A 58 -5.07 -16.41 5.37
N VAL A 59 -4.72 -17.37 6.25
CA VAL A 59 -4.82 -17.23 7.70
C VAL A 59 -3.60 -17.87 8.34
N GLU A 60 -2.94 -17.15 9.25
CA GLU A 60 -1.85 -17.69 10.05
C GLU A 60 -1.74 -16.99 11.41
N THR A 61 -1.22 -17.69 12.42
CA THR A 61 -0.85 -17.08 13.69
C THR A 61 0.67 -17.07 13.87
N VAL A 62 1.26 -15.88 13.84
CA VAL A 62 2.71 -15.69 13.93
C VAL A 62 3.12 -15.31 15.35
N ARG A 63 4.24 -15.87 15.83
CA ARG A 63 4.83 -15.53 17.14
C ARG A 63 6.21 -14.92 16.96
N LEU A 64 6.31 -13.60 17.16
CA LEU A 64 7.52 -12.80 16.93
C LEU A 64 8.44 -12.73 18.16
N GLY A 65 8.64 -13.88 18.82
CA GLY A 65 9.49 -14.00 20.01
C GLY A 65 9.05 -13.13 21.20
N ARG A 66 9.94 -12.95 22.18
CA ARG A 66 9.62 -12.33 23.48
C ARG A 66 9.17 -10.87 23.42
N ARG A 67 9.54 -10.12 22.38
CA ARG A 67 9.23 -8.68 22.27
C ARG A 67 8.26 -8.34 21.13
N GLY A 68 8.06 -9.25 20.18
CA GLY A 68 7.19 -8.99 19.03
C GLY A 68 5.75 -9.45 19.22
N GLY A 69 5.44 -10.30 20.21
CA GLY A 69 4.07 -10.72 20.49
C GLY A 69 3.52 -11.80 19.55
N THR A 70 2.22 -12.04 19.64
CA THR A 70 1.47 -12.97 18.77
C THR A 70 0.53 -12.18 17.89
N TRP A 71 0.55 -12.47 16.59
CA TRP A 71 -0.23 -11.77 15.57
C TRP A 71 -1.09 -12.78 14.81
N HIS A 72 -2.35 -12.44 14.60
CA HIS A 72 -3.27 -13.19 13.76
C HIS A 72 -3.36 -12.47 12.42
N LEU A 73 -2.86 -13.12 11.37
CA LEU A 73 -2.76 -12.53 10.05
C LEU A 73 -3.85 -13.10 9.15
N HIS A 74 -4.52 -12.21 8.42
CA HIS A 74 -5.57 -12.56 7.48
C HIS A 74 -5.35 -11.78 6.18
N TRP A 75 -5.07 -12.48 5.09
CA TRP A 75 -4.76 -11.86 3.80
C TRP A 75 -5.49 -12.54 2.65
N SER A 76 -5.53 -11.87 1.50
CA SER A 76 -6.00 -12.49 0.26
C SER A 76 -4.85 -13.17 -0.47
N ARG A 77 -4.96 -14.48 -0.68
CA ARG A 77 -4.01 -15.24 -1.51
C ARG A 77 -4.07 -14.79 -2.97
N GLU A 78 -5.25 -14.43 -3.47
CA GLU A 78 -5.44 -13.88 -4.83
C GLU A 78 -4.62 -12.60 -5.01
N LEU A 79 -4.81 -11.61 -4.11
CA LEU A 79 -4.11 -10.33 -4.21
C LEU A 79 -2.60 -10.49 -4.02
N ALA A 80 -2.17 -11.30 -3.06
CA ALA A 80 -0.76 -11.56 -2.82
C ALA A 80 -0.07 -12.24 -4.03
N ALA A 81 -0.73 -13.23 -4.65
CA ALA A 81 -0.23 -13.88 -5.86
C ALA A 81 -0.17 -12.91 -7.05
N ASN A 82 -1.17 -12.04 -7.18
CA ASN A 82 -1.19 -11.03 -8.25
C ASN A 82 -0.04 -10.02 -8.13
N LEU A 83 0.22 -9.51 -6.91
CA LEU A 83 1.36 -8.61 -6.65
C LEU A 83 2.70 -9.29 -6.95
N TYR A 84 2.88 -10.50 -6.42
CA TYR A 84 4.12 -11.25 -6.63
C TYR A 84 4.35 -11.60 -8.09
N GLY A 85 3.30 -12.01 -8.83
CA GLY A 85 3.42 -12.29 -10.25
C GLY A 85 3.89 -11.09 -11.09
N LEU A 86 3.53 -9.87 -10.71
CA LEU A 86 4.06 -8.65 -11.34
C LEU A 86 5.55 -8.44 -11.01
N ALA A 87 5.96 -8.72 -9.77
CA ALA A 87 7.35 -8.58 -9.35
C ALA A 87 8.25 -9.65 -10.01
N GLU A 88 7.84 -10.91 -9.96
CA GLU A 88 8.56 -12.06 -10.52
C GLU A 88 8.75 -11.93 -12.05
N SER A 89 7.77 -11.34 -12.75
CA SER A 89 7.87 -11.07 -14.19
C SER A 89 8.68 -9.80 -14.53
N GLY A 90 9.18 -9.07 -13.54
CA GLY A 90 9.94 -7.82 -13.71
C GLY A 90 9.08 -6.64 -14.17
N VAL A 91 7.75 -6.74 -14.09
CA VAL A 91 6.83 -5.64 -14.43
C VAL A 91 6.87 -4.53 -13.38
N ILE A 92 7.11 -4.89 -12.12
CA ILE A 92 7.33 -3.95 -11.01
C ILE A 92 8.59 -4.32 -10.23
N ASP A 93 9.18 -3.32 -9.60
CA ASP A 93 10.15 -3.49 -8.51
C ASP A 93 9.37 -3.35 -7.19
N LEU A 94 8.99 -4.50 -6.64
CA LEU A 94 8.18 -4.57 -5.44
C LEU A 94 9.08 -4.53 -4.21
N ARG A 95 8.79 -3.60 -3.30
CA ARG A 95 9.54 -3.42 -2.06
C ARG A 95 8.61 -3.32 -0.87
N TRP A 96 8.91 -4.06 0.18
CA TRP A 96 8.33 -3.84 1.48
C TRP A 96 8.72 -2.45 1.99
N LEU A 97 7.73 -1.65 2.36
CA LEU A 97 7.85 -0.46 3.19
C LEU A 97 6.92 -0.64 4.40
N SER A 98 7.17 -1.71 5.15
CA SER A 98 6.28 -2.16 6.21
C SER A 98 6.93 -2.17 7.57
N THR A 99 6.15 -1.87 8.61
CA THR A 99 6.67 -1.92 9.99
C THR A 99 7.02 -3.35 10.44
N TRP A 100 6.73 -4.33 9.59
CA TRP A 100 7.28 -5.67 9.61
C TRP A 100 8.72 -5.76 9.10
N GLN A 101 9.42 -4.66 8.80
CA GLN A 101 10.81 -4.60 8.33
C GLN A 101 11.76 -5.65 8.97
N PRO A 102 11.81 -5.87 10.30
CA PRO A 102 12.67 -6.91 10.91
C PRO A 102 12.18 -8.36 10.69
N TYR A 103 10.95 -8.54 10.25
CA TYR A 103 10.21 -9.79 10.15
C TYR A 103 9.72 -10.09 8.73
N VAL A 104 10.13 -9.33 7.71
CA VAL A 104 9.66 -9.55 6.32
C VAL A 104 9.95 -10.96 5.83
N HIS A 105 11.05 -11.59 6.24
CA HIS A 105 11.34 -13.00 5.93
C HIS A 105 10.25 -13.98 6.38
N ILE A 106 9.50 -13.64 7.43
CA ILE A 106 8.34 -14.42 7.87
C ILE A 106 7.18 -14.16 6.91
N LEU A 107 6.92 -12.90 6.55
CA LEU A 107 5.88 -12.55 5.57
C LEU A 107 6.16 -13.23 4.23
N ASP A 108 7.37 -13.10 3.71
CA ASP A 108 7.81 -13.74 2.45
C ASP A 108 7.57 -15.25 2.48
N GLY A 109 7.93 -15.92 3.58
CA GLY A 109 7.67 -17.35 3.77
C GLY A 109 6.18 -17.71 3.79
N LEU A 110 5.33 -16.87 4.40
CA LEU A 110 3.87 -17.10 4.46
C LEU A 110 3.16 -16.83 3.14
N LEU A 111 3.61 -15.81 2.43
CA LEU A 111 3.07 -15.40 1.13
C LEU A 111 3.64 -16.22 -0.02
N GLY A 112 4.74 -16.96 0.21
CA GLY A 112 5.46 -17.71 -0.80
C GLY A 112 6.27 -16.81 -1.74
N TRP A 113 6.73 -15.66 -1.25
CA TRP A 113 7.50 -14.69 -2.01
C TRP A 113 9.00 -14.96 -1.87
N ASP A 114 9.74 -14.87 -2.97
CA ASP A 114 11.20 -14.95 -2.97
C ASP A 114 11.81 -13.61 -2.51
N PRO A 115 12.65 -13.58 -1.46
CA PRO A 115 13.33 -12.35 -1.01
C PRO A 115 14.34 -11.79 -2.03
N ASP A 116 14.75 -12.58 -3.03
CA ASP A 116 15.57 -12.08 -4.14
C ASP A 116 14.71 -11.32 -5.18
N VAL A 117 13.38 -11.49 -5.15
CA VAL A 117 12.40 -10.81 -6.03
C VAL A 117 11.76 -9.61 -5.33
N VAL A 118 11.43 -9.73 -4.04
CA VAL A 118 10.78 -8.67 -3.26
C VAL A 118 11.74 -8.10 -2.23
N HIS A 119 12.05 -6.81 -2.33
CA HIS A 119 13.10 -6.19 -1.51
C HIS A 119 12.58 -5.55 -0.23
N ASN A 120 13.37 -5.60 0.84
CA ASN A 120 13.05 -4.90 2.09
C ASN A 120 13.60 -3.48 2.08
N THR A 121 12.73 -2.47 2.24
CA THR A 121 13.15 -1.08 2.43
C THR A 121 13.43 -0.85 3.92
N HIS A 122 14.68 -0.56 4.25
CA HIS A 122 15.09 -0.26 5.62
C HIS A 122 15.07 1.25 5.90
N TRP A 123 14.23 1.71 6.83
CA TRP A 123 14.12 3.14 7.17
C TRP A 123 14.24 3.46 8.66
N TYR A 124 14.14 2.46 9.53
CA TYR A 124 14.27 2.65 10.98
C TYR A 124 15.15 1.58 11.61
N ASP A 125 15.65 1.87 12.81
CA ASP A 125 16.43 0.91 13.60
C ASP A 125 15.53 -0.26 14.04
N PRO A 126 15.75 -1.49 13.53
CA PRO A 126 14.88 -2.63 13.81
C PRO A 126 14.96 -3.12 15.27
N LEU A 127 16.03 -2.77 16.00
CA LEU A 127 16.24 -3.19 17.38
C LEU A 127 15.59 -2.24 18.38
N THR A 128 15.68 -0.92 18.11
CA THR A 128 15.19 0.12 19.04
C THR A 128 13.87 0.73 18.62
N GLY A 129 13.46 0.58 17.35
CA GLY A 129 12.29 1.26 16.78
C GLY A 129 12.51 2.74 16.48
N ARG A 130 13.73 3.26 16.68
CA ARG A 130 14.04 4.68 16.47
C ARG A 130 13.90 5.05 15.00
N GLY A 131 13.12 6.10 14.72
CA GLY A 131 12.83 6.57 13.36
C GLY A 131 11.64 5.88 12.69
N ARG A 132 10.90 5.01 13.41
CA ARG A 132 9.76 4.27 12.84
C ARG A 132 8.57 5.17 12.49
N MET A 133 8.11 5.99 13.45
CA MET A 133 6.92 6.84 13.28
C MET A 133 7.14 7.95 12.25
N GLY A 134 6.24 8.06 11.27
CA GLY A 134 6.35 9.03 10.16
C GLY A 134 7.57 8.80 9.27
N GLY A 135 8.24 7.65 9.42
CA GLY A 135 9.49 7.34 8.74
C GLY A 135 9.27 6.79 7.34
N LYS A 136 8.09 6.22 7.05
CA LYS A 136 7.79 5.71 5.70
C LYS A 136 7.70 6.86 4.71
N LEU A 137 7.07 7.98 5.09
CA LEU A 137 7.08 9.17 4.25
C LEU A 137 8.50 9.63 3.90
N HIS A 138 9.44 9.62 4.86
CA HIS A 138 10.83 9.96 4.57
C HIS A 138 11.46 9.01 3.55
N ALA A 139 11.20 7.70 3.65
CA ALA A 139 11.70 6.73 2.68
C ALA A 139 11.12 6.97 1.26
N VAL A 140 9.84 7.36 1.18
CA VAL A 140 9.20 7.75 -0.09
C VAL A 140 9.86 9.02 -0.65
N VAL A 141 10.07 10.04 0.18
CA VAL A 141 10.74 11.29 -0.21
C VAL A 141 12.19 11.05 -0.65
N ASP A 142 12.91 10.13 -0.01
CA ASP A 142 14.26 9.72 -0.40
C ASP A 142 14.25 9.08 -1.80
N GLU A 143 13.28 8.21 -2.10
CA GLU A 143 13.14 7.63 -3.45
C GLU A 143 12.75 8.69 -4.48
N VAL A 144 11.83 9.60 -4.17
CA VAL A 144 11.48 10.76 -5.02
C VAL A 144 12.73 11.60 -5.32
N THR A 145 13.54 11.88 -4.31
CA THR A 145 14.80 12.62 -4.46
C THR A 145 15.80 11.86 -5.32
N ARG A 146 15.85 10.53 -5.22
CA ARG A 146 16.67 9.67 -6.08
C ARG A 146 16.22 9.75 -7.54
N GLN A 147 14.92 9.70 -7.80
CA GLN A 147 14.37 9.81 -9.15
C GLN A 147 14.61 11.20 -9.76
N LEU A 148 14.50 12.27 -8.96
CA LEU A 148 14.89 13.62 -9.39
C LEU A 148 16.34 13.68 -9.85
N ARG A 149 17.28 13.11 -9.09
CA ARG A 149 18.70 13.07 -9.49
C ARG A 149 18.94 12.27 -10.76
N ILE A 150 18.16 11.22 -11.00
CA ILE A 150 18.21 10.45 -12.25
C ILE A 150 17.76 11.33 -13.42
N ALA A 151 16.65 12.06 -13.26
CA ALA A 151 16.16 13.00 -14.26
C ALA A 151 17.16 14.13 -14.56
N ASP A 152 17.75 14.73 -13.51
CA ASP A 152 18.77 15.79 -13.64
C ASP A 152 20.03 15.30 -14.38
N ALA A 153 20.37 14.02 -14.23
CA ALA A 153 21.48 13.38 -14.95
C ALA A 153 21.12 12.97 -16.40
N GLY A 154 19.92 13.30 -16.88
CA GLY A 154 19.42 12.94 -18.21
C GLY A 154 18.90 11.51 -18.33
N GLY A 155 18.73 10.81 -17.21
CA GLY A 155 18.08 9.51 -17.16
C GLY A 155 16.54 9.62 -17.13
N ARG A 156 15.86 8.48 -17.24
CA ARG A 156 14.40 8.43 -17.13
C ARG A 156 14.00 8.09 -15.68
N PRO A 157 13.32 8.98 -14.96
CA PRO A 157 12.80 8.65 -13.64
C PRO A 157 11.75 7.54 -13.74
N ARG A 158 11.72 6.67 -12.73
CA ARG A 158 10.80 5.53 -12.63
C ARG A 158 9.51 5.96 -11.93
N PRO A 159 8.33 5.52 -12.40
CA PRO A 159 7.07 5.74 -11.68
C PRO A 159 7.11 5.16 -10.27
N ILE A 160 6.42 5.78 -9.32
CA ILE A 160 6.35 5.31 -7.93
C ILE A 160 4.91 5.00 -7.56
N VAL A 161 4.64 3.81 -7.02
CA VAL A 161 3.37 3.47 -6.37
C VAL A 161 3.66 3.31 -4.87
N TRP A 162 2.92 4.00 -4.03
CA TRP A 162 2.97 3.85 -2.58
C TRP A 162 1.62 3.41 -2.05
N ILE A 163 1.58 2.26 -1.39
CA ILE A 163 0.36 1.65 -0.88
C ILE A 163 0.48 1.51 0.65
N ASP A 164 -0.33 2.28 1.37
CA ASP A 164 -0.28 2.37 2.83
C ASP A 164 -1.62 2.93 3.35
N ASP A 165 -2.22 2.27 4.33
CA ASP A 165 -3.53 2.65 4.88
C ASP A 165 -3.47 3.87 5.80
N GLU A 166 -2.31 4.19 6.37
CA GLU A 166 -2.14 5.29 7.32
C GLU A 166 -1.35 6.45 6.71
N GLU A 167 -0.13 6.19 6.23
CA GLU A 167 0.81 7.23 5.84
C GLU A 167 0.60 7.71 4.39
N ALA A 168 0.03 6.92 3.48
CA ALA A 168 -0.32 7.38 2.13
C ALA A 168 -1.59 8.24 2.17
N SER A 169 -1.58 9.32 2.95
CA SER A 169 -2.71 10.22 3.19
C SER A 169 -2.86 11.32 2.14
N VAL A 170 -4.01 12.00 2.11
CA VAL A 170 -4.25 13.21 1.27
C VAL A 170 -3.18 14.27 1.51
N ALA A 171 -2.82 14.52 2.78
CA ALA A 171 -1.81 15.52 3.13
C ALA A 171 -0.44 15.19 2.50
N ASN A 172 -0.05 13.92 2.54
CA ASN A 172 1.20 13.46 1.94
C ASN A 172 1.14 13.44 0.40
N ALA A 173 -0.02 13.13 -0.19
CA ALA A 173 -0.23 13.26 -1.63
C ALA A 173 -0.05 14.71 -2.10
N LEU A 174 -0.63 15.68 -1.38
CA LEU A 174 -0.47 17.11 -1.67
C LEU A 174 0.97 17.58 -1.46
N MET A 175 1.67 17.09 -0.45
CA MET A 175 3.09 17.42 -0.23
C MET A 175 3.98 16.88 -1.37
N LEU A 176 3.74 15.65 -1.82
CA LEU A 176 4.47 15.01 -2.90
C LEU A 176 4.15 15.63 -4.27
N HIS A 177 2.94 16.17 -4.44
CA HIS A 177 2.59 16.94 -5.64
C HIS A 177 3.52 18.15 -5.85
N GLY A 178 4.07 18.73 -4.79
CA GLY A 178 5.11 19.76 -4.91
C GLY A 178 6.47 19.27 -5.46
N HIS A 179 6.66 17.96 -5.63
CA HIS A 179 7.91 17.31 -6.04
C HIS A 179 7.79 16.62 -7.41
N GLU A 180 6.99 17.22 -8.28
CA GLU A 180 6.61 16.73 -9.59
C GLU A 180 7.79 16.13 -10.40
N GLY A 181 8.98 16.75 -10.45
CA GLY A 181 10.09 16.29 -11.31
C GLY A 181 10.58 14.83 -11.13
N ALA A 182 10.15 14.10 -10.10
CA ALA A 182 10.50 12.71 -9.85
C ALA A 182 9.78 11.67 -10.74
N GLY A 183 8.90 12.11 -11.64
CA GLY A 183 8.07 11.23 -12.46
C GLY A 183 6.67 11.00 -11.86
N PRO A 184 5.81 10.21 -12.51
CA PRO A 184 4.44 10.00 -12.06
C PRO A 184 4.40 9.16 -10.78
N MET A 185 3.49 9.49 -9.88
CA MET A 185 3.26 8.79 -8.62
C MET A 185 1.79 8.39 -8.45
N LEU A 186 1.56 7.22 -7.85
CA LEU A 186 0.26 6.76 -7.38
C LEU A 186 0.33 6.47 -5.88
N LEU A 187 -0.47 7.17 -5.09
CA LEU A 187 -0.69 6.88 -3.68
C LEU A 187 -2.02 6.15 -3.53
N VAL A 188 -2.00 5.02 -2.82
CA VAL A 188 -3.18 4.21 -2.53
C VAL A 188 -3.36 4.11 -1.03
N ASN A 189 -4.47 4.66 -0.55
CA ASN A 189 -4.91 4.62 0.84
C ASN A 189 -6.09 3.64 0.96
N PRO A 190 -5.84 2.34 1.21
CA PRO A 190 -6.92 1.39 1.40
C PRO A 190 -7.67 1.62 2.71
N LEU A 191 -8.89 1.11 2.79
CA LEU A 191 -9.58 0.98 4.07
C LEU A 191 -8.90 -0.13 4.86
N ALA A 192 -8.23 0.19 5.97
CA ALA A 192 -7.49 -0.78 6.80
C ALA A 192 -8.30 -2.04 7.18
N PHE A 193 -9.61 -1.89 7.35
CA PHE A 193 -10.52 -2.97 7.70
C PHE A 193 -10.83 -3.94 6.55
N ARG A 194 -10.56 -3.52 5.31
CA ARG A 194 -10.83 -4.27 4.07
C ARG A 194 -9.55 -4.65 3.33
N GLY A 195 -8.49 -3.84 3.46
CA GLY A 195 -7.34 -3.88 2.57
C GLY A 195 -7.61 -3.17 1.24
N ILE A 196 -6.69 -3.36 0.30
CA ILE A 196 -6.83 -2.87 -1.08
C ILE A 196 -8.14 -3.38 -1.68
N SER A 197 -8.96 -2.50 -2.24
CA SER A 197 -10.16 -2.91 -2.96
C SER A 197 -9.86 -3.39 -4.39
N ARG A 198 -10.77 -4.15 -4.98
CA ARG A 198 -10.66 -4.58 -6.39
C ARG A 198 -10.54 -3.38 -7.34
N ARG A 199 -11.18 -2.26 -7.03
CA ARG A 199 -11.09 -1.01 -7.82
C ARG A 199 -9.73 -0.33 -7.63
N GLN A 200 -9.24 -0.24 -6.40
CA GLN A 200 -7.89 0.28 -6.12
C GLN A 200 -6.83 -0.59 -6.82
N TRP A 201 -6.98 -1.92 -6.76
CA TRP A 201 -6.11 -2.85 -7.48
C TRP A 201 -6.17 -2.66 -9.00
N ALA A 202 -7.36 -2.45 -9.57
CA ALA A 202 -7.49 -2.11 -10.99
C ALA A 202 -6.79 -0.79 -11.32
N CYS A 203 -6.86 0.21 -10.46
CA CYS A 203 -6.14 1.47 -10.60
C CYS A 203 -4.62 1.26 -10.59
N VAL A 204 -4.09 0.50 -9.62
CA VAL A 204 -2.66 0.11 -9.56
C VAL A 204 -2.23 -0.58 -10.85
N ARG A 205 -3.01 -1.55 -11.33
CA ARG A 205 -2.68 -2.27 -12.57
C ARG A 205 -2.65 -1.37 -13.80
N ARG A 206 -3.59 -0.42 -13.93
CA ARG A 206 -3.58 0.55 -15.03
C ARG A 206 -2.33 1.43 -14.95
N PHE A 207 -2.03 1.97 -13.78
CA PHE A 207 -0.88 2.85 -13.56
C PHE A 207 0.45 2.15 -13.84
N VAL A 208 0.59 0.90 -13.42
CA VAL A 208 1.81 0.11 -13.68
C VAL A 208 1.98 -0.20 -15.16
N ALA A 209 0.89 -0.51 -15.87
CA ALA A 209 0.93 -0.87 -17.28
C ALA A 209 1.18 0.33 -18.20
N ASP A 210 0.59 1.49 -17.87
CA ASP A 210 0.67 2.72 -18.65
C ASP A 210 0.71 3.94 -17.71
N PRO A 211 1.88 4.19 -17.08
CA PRO A 211 2.03 5.32 -16.18
C PRO A 211 1.90 6.63 -16.98
N PRO A 212 1.17 7.63 -16.46
CA PRO A 212 0.93 8.88 -17.18
C PRO A 212 2.24 9.59 -17.53
N GLU A 213 2.25 10.30 -18.65
CA GLU A 213 3.40 11.11 -19.04
C GLU A 213 3.57 12.31 -18.10
N GLY A 214 4.82 12.57 -17.75
CA GLY A 214 5.19 13.72 -16.96
C GLY A 214 4.92 13.55 -15.46
N PRO A 215 5.13 14.63 -14.71
CA PRO A 215 5.06 14.59 -13.29
C PRO A 215 3.62 14.78 -12.79
N VAL A 216 3.06 13.76 -12.16
CA VAL A 216 1.68 13.82 -11.65
C VAL A 216 1.56 12.94 -10.42
N VAL A 217 0.80 13.39 -9.43
CA VAL A 217 0.43 12.57 -8.28
C VAL A 217 -1.03 12.19 -8.40
N ILE A 218 -1.30 10.89 -8.45
CA ILE A 218 -2.63 10.30 -8.40
C ILE A 218 -2.84 9.75 -7.00
N TYR A 219 -4.01 10.01 -6.43
CA TYR A 219 -4.41 9.55 -5.11
C TYR A 219 -5.66 8.68 -5.22
N SER A 220 -5.65 7.52 -4.57
CA SER A 220 -6.74 6.55 -4.56
C SER A 220 -7.09 6.17 -3.12
N ASP A 221 -8.25 6.62 -2.65
CA ASP A 221 -8.79 6.28 -1.33
C ASP A 221 -10.13 5.55 -1.44
N THR A 222 -10.84 5.39 -0.32
CA THR A 222 -12.15 4.72 -0.25
C THR A 222 -13.26 5.45 -1.01
N MET A 223 -13.11 6.75 -1.26
CA MET A 223 -14.09 7.58 -1.97
C MET A 223 -13.75 7.71 -3.47
N HIS A 224 -12.47 7.61 -3.81
CA HIS A 224 -11.91 7.80 -5.15
C HIS A 224 -11.06 6.59 -5.55
N GLU A 225 -11.62 5.39 -5.42
CA GLU A 225 -10.89 4.14 -5.63
C GLU A 225 -10.26 4.02 -7.04
N ASP A 226 -10.85 4.67 -8.04
CA ASP A 226 -10.34 4.71 -9.42
C ASP A 226 -9.18 5.69 -9.64
N GLY A 227 -8.79 6.44 -8.61
CA GLY A 227 -7.75 7.46 -8.64
C GLY A 227 -8.27 8.85 -9.01
N VAL A 228 -7.77 9.86 -8.33
CA VAL A 228 -7.97 11.28 -8.64
C VAL A 228 -6.62 11.99 -8.62
N THR A 229 -6.42 12.97 -9.49
CA THR A 229 -5.18 13.75 -9.51
C THR A 229 -5.12 14.70 -8.31
N ALA A 230 -3.92 14.93 -7.78
CA ALA A 230 -3.72 15.68 -6.53
C ALA A 230 -4.21 17.14 -6.60
N ASP A 231 -4.15 17.77 -7.78
CA ASP A 231 -4.69 19.11 -8.06
C ASP A 231 -6.20 19.21 -7.76
N ARG A 232 -6.92 18.09 -7.87
CA ARG A 232 -8.36 17.99 -7.59
C ARG A 232 -8.67 17.60 -6.13
N LEU A 233 -7.66 17.29 -5.31
CA LEU A 233 -7.84 16.96 -3.89
C LEU A 233 -8.16 18.18 -3.03
N HIS A 234 -7.75 19.38 -3.44
CA HIS A 234 -8.07 20.62 -2.72
C HIS A 234 -9.59 20.89 -2.58
N ASP A 235 -10.40 20.29 -3.45
CA ASP A 235 -11.86 20.38 -3.40
C ASP A 235 -12.50 19.31 -2.47
N ILE A 236 -11.73 18.32 -2.02
CA ILE A 236 -12.20 17.10 -1.33
C ILE A 236 -12.04 17.18 0.20
N ASP A 237 -11.18 18.07 0.73
CA ASP A 237 -10.90 18.26 2.17
C ASP A 237 -12.07 18.86 3.00
N ARG A 238 -13.31 18.72 2.50
CA ARG A 238 -14.55 19.18 3.13
C ARG A 238 -15.51 18.05 3.52
N LEU A 239 -15.14 16.78 3.36
CA LEU A 239 -15.97 15.65 3.78
C LEU A 239 -15.56 15.17 5.19
N PRO A 240 -16.54 14.88 6.08
CA PRO A 240 -16.26 14.50 7.45
C PRO A 240 -15.52 13.15 7.49
N ASP A 241 -14.45 13.15 8.27
CA ASP A 241 -13.64 11.97 8.61
C ASP A 241 -14.51 10.78 9.04
N MET A 242 -14.54 9.75 8.21
CA MET A 242 -15.17 8.46 8.51
C MET A 242 -14.17 7.44 9.09
N THR A 243 -12.88 7.79 9.20
CA THR A 243 -11.82 6.86 9.64
C THR A 243 -11.86 6.59 11.13
N GLY A 244 -12.51 7.44 11.94
CA GLY A 244 -12.82 7.10 13.32
C GLY A 244 -11.59 6.74 14.18
N HIS A 245 -10.40 7.21 13.82
CA HIS A 245 -9.22 7.13 14.68
C HIS A 245 -9.26 8.27 15.69
N ARG A 246 -10.08 8.12 16.74
CA ARG A 246 -9.75 8.72 18.03
C ARG A 246 -8.64 7.87 18.64
N GLY A 247 -7.48 8.50 18.81
CA GLY A 247 -6.24 7.88 19.23
C GLY A 247 -6.36 6.91 20.40
N LEU A 248 -5.54 5.87 20.32
CA LEU A 248 -4.96 5.17 21.46
C LEU A 248 -3.55 5.69 21.69
#